data_AF-A0A387BFB3-F1
#
_entry.id   AF-A0A387BFB3-F1
#
_cell.length_a   1.000
_cell.length_b   1.000
_cell.length_c   1.000
_cell.angle_alpha   90.00
_cell.angle_beta   90.00
_cell.angle_gamma   90.00
#
_symmetry.space_group_name_H-M   'P 1'
#
loop_
_entity.id
_entity.type
_entity.pdbx_description
1 polymer ?
#
loop_
_entity_poly.entity_id
_entity_poly.type
_entity_poly.pdbx_seq_one_letter_code
_entity_poly.pdbx_strand_id
1 'polypeptide(L)'
;MILDYCHQLFDVLKKLEELLNRADELKQDYERRVTQQIEWQAIFLGIFISSILIAWFMTGKSGMFGRLAAETGATEVFLRMFSISFIALVLGNGIRVGSQWLWMRNYLPIGKKMIRRFFLKKYLKKEGEIVQNLSQVLMAKILDEPHLPEKYLNTRSLNYIIACLEGEEVNNLSEAINLLELESRDIQVHDLITVEESTVLRARQLVSDSLAIK
;
A
#
# COMPACT_ATOMS: atom_id res chain seq x y z
N MET A 1 37.42 -17.56 1.24
CA MET A 1 37.39 -16.67 0.05
C MET A 1 36.01 -16.70 -0.62
N ILE A 2 35.48 -17.87 -0.97
CA ILE A 2 34.11 -18.00 -1.53
C ILE A 2 33.02 -17.64 -0.50
N LEU A 3 33.14 -18.10 0.75
CA LEU A 3 32.18 -17.78 1.81
C LEU A 3 32.12 -16.28 2.14
N ASP A 4 33.27 -15.60 2.16
CA ASP A 4 33.36 -14.14 2.36
C ASP A 4 32.70 -13.37 1.22
N TYR A 5 32.85 -13.84 -0.03
CA TYR A 5 32.13 -13.31 -1.19
C TYR A 5 30.60 -13.52 -1.05
N CYS A 6 30.14 -14.69 -0.60
CA CYS A 6 28.71 -14.95 -0.38
C CYS A 6 28.11 -14.05 0.71
N HIS A 7 28.83 -13.83 1.82
CA HIS A 7 28.40 -12.92 2.88
C HIS A 7 28.34 -11.46 2.40
N GLN A 8 29.34 -11.00 1.64
CA GLN A 8 29.33 -9.65 1.05
C GLN A 8 28.18 -9.48 0.06
N LEU A 9 27.91 -10.48 -0.79
CA LEU A 9 26.78 -10.46 -1.71
C LEU A 9 25.44 -10.46 -0.96
N PHE A 10 25.34 -11.21 0.15
CA PHE A 10 24.14 -11.25 0.99
C PHE A 10 23.85 -9.90 1.63
N ASP A 11 24.85 -9.24 2.18
CA ASP A 11 24.70 -7.90 2.76
C ASP A 11 24.24 -6.86 1.72
N VAL A 12 24.76 -6.95 0.49
CA VAL A 12 24.34 -6.08 -0.61
C VAL A 12 22.89 -6.36 -1.01
N LEU A 13 22.52 -7.63 -1.20
CA LEU A 13 21.14 -8.02 -1.53
C LEU A 13 20.15 -7.63 -0.42
N LYS A 14 20.53 -7.80 0.84
CA LYS A 14 19.71 -7.42 2.00
C LYS A 14 19.47 -5.91 2.05
N LYS A 15 20.49 -5.09 1.75
CA LYS A 15 20.33 -3.63 1.62
C LYS A 15 19.40 -3.25 0.47
N LEU A 16 19.49 -3.94 -0.67
CA LEU A 16 18.57 -3.73 -1.79
C LEU A 16 17.13 -4.08 -1.41
N GLU A 17 16.93 -5.21 -0.72
CA GLU A 17 15.62 -5.66 -0.28
C GLU A 17 15.00 -4.68 0.74
N GLU A 18 15.79 -4.16 1.68
CA GLU A 18 15.33 -3.14 2.62
C GLU A 18 14.87 -1.87 1.89
N LEU A 19 15.62 -1.43 0.88
CA LEU A 19 15.26 -0.26 0.07
C LEU A 19 14.01 -0.50 -0.78
N LEU A 20 13.84 -1.70 -1.33
CA LEU A 20 12.63 -2.12 -2.06
C LEU A 20 11.41 -2.12 -1.14
N ASN A 21 11.53 -2.71 0.06
CA ASN A 21 10.46 -2.72 1.05
C ASN A 21 10.06 -1.29 1.47
N ARG A 22 11.03 -0.40 1.67
CA ARG A 22 10.77 1.03 1.93
C ARG A 22 10.04 1.72 0.77
N ALA A 23 10.32 1.35 -0.48
CA ALA A 23 9.62 1.87 -1.65
C ALA A 23 8.15 1.39 -1.68
N ASP A 24 7.92 0.10 -1.41
CA ASP A 24 6.58 -0.49 -1.35
C ASP A 24 5.75 0.10 -0.20
N GLU A 25 6.35 0.24 0.98
CA GLU A 25 5.74 0.94 2.13
C GLU A 25 5.36 2.37 1.75
N LEU A 26 6.25 3.11 1.08
CA LEU A 26 6.00 4.49 0.66
C LEU A 26 4.80 4.58 -0.30
N LYS A 27 4.69 3.63 -1.24
CA LYS A 27 3.57 3.54 -2.18
C LYS A 27 2.26 3.21 -1.46
N GLN A 28 2.28 2.26 -0.54
CA GLN A 28 1.11 1.91 0.27
C GLN A 28 0.66 3.09 1.16
N ASP A 29 1.61 3.78 1.79
CA ASP A 29 1.35 4.97 2.59
C ASP A 29 0.71 6.10 1.76
N TYR A 30 1.18 6.27 0.53
CA TYR A 30 0.63 7.25 -0.40
C TYR A 30 -0.84 6.94 -0.75
N GLU A 31 -1.15 5.71 -1.14
CA GLU A 31 -2.53 5.29 -1.45
C GLU A 31 -3.45 5.38 -0.24
N ARG A 32 -2.94 5.02 0.94
CA ARG A 32 -3.66 5.13 2.20
C ARG A 32 -3.99 6.58 2.54
N ARG A 33 -3.04 7.50 2.39
CA ARG A 33 -3.28 8.94 2.62
C ARG A 33 -4.31 9.53 1.65
N VAL A 34 -4.26 9.13 0.38
CA VAL A 34 -5.26 9.57 -0.62
C VAL A 34 -6.66 9.08 -0.23
N THR A 35 -6.78 7.81 0.17
CA THR A 35 -8.07 7.21 0.57
C THR A 35 -8.61 7.84 1.85
N GLN A 36 -7.76 8.05 2.85
CA GLN A 36 -8.12 8.72 4.10
C GLN A 36 -8.62 10.14 3.87
N GLN A 37 -7.99 10.91 2.97
CA GLN A 37 -8.48 12.26 2.65
C GLN A 37 -9.87 12.24 2.01
N ILE A 38 -10.14 11.28 1.12
CA ILE A 38 -11.48 11.11 0.52
C ILE A 38 -12.51 10.76 1.60
N GLU A 39 -12.16 9.89 2.55
CA GLU A 39 -13.04 9.53 3.67
C GLU A 39 -13.34 10.73 4.57
N TRP A 40 -12.32 11.51 4.93
CA TRP A 40 -12.51 12.75 5.69
C TRP A 40 -13.44 13.73 4.97
N GLN A 41 -13.26 13.93 3.66
CA GLN A 41 -14.15 14.77 2.85
C GLN A 41 -15.60 14.27 2.87
N ALA A 42 -15.82 12.96 2.75
CA ALA A 42 -17.14 12.35 2.84
C ALA A 42 -17.80 12.56 4.21
N ILE A 43 -17.03 12.42 5.30
CA ILE A 43 -17.50 12.68 6.66
C ILE A 43 -17.88 14.15 6.84
N PHE A 44 -17.01 15.08 6.43
CA PHE A 44 -17.29 16.52 6.51
C PHE A 44 -18.52 16.92 5.70
N LEU A 45 -18.70 16.38 4.50
CA LEU A 45 -19.89 16.62 3.69
C LEU A 45 -21.15 16.09 4.38
N GLY A 46 -21.08 14.90 4.98
CA GLY A 46 -22.17 14.32 5.76
C GLY A 46 -22.58 15.22 6.94
N ILE A 47 -21.60 15.70 7.71
CA ILE A 47 -21.83 16.64 8.82
C ILE A 47 -22.42 17.96 8.31
N PHE A 48 -21.91 18.49 7.20
CA PHE A 48 -22.36 19.75 6.63
C PHE A 48 -23.82 19.68 6.13
N ILE A 49 -24.15 18.62 5.38
CA ILE A 49 -25.53 18.39 4.90
C ILE A 49 -26.48 18.18 6.08
N SER A 50 -26.06 17.39 7.08
CA SER A 50 -26.85 17.18 8.30
C SER A 50 -27.11 18.49 9.05
N SER A 51 -26.09 19.35 9.19
CA SER A 51 -26.21 20.65 9.84
C SER A 51 -27.17 21.58 9.09
N ILE A 52 -27.12 21.60 7.75
CA ILE A 52 -28.05 22.37 6.91
C ILE A 52 -29.49 21.86 7.08
N LEU A 53 -29.68 20.54 7.08
CA LEU A 53 -31.00 19.94 7.26
C LEU A 53 -31.59 20.29 8.62
N ILE A 54 -30.80 20.23 9.70
CA ILE A 54 -31.23 20.62 11.05
C ILE A 54 -31.61 22.11 11.09
N ALA A 55 -30.77 22.98 10.52
CA ALA A 55 -31.05 24.42 10.46
C ALA A 55 -32.34 24.70 9.67
N TRP A 56 -32.54 24.04 8.53
CA TRP A 56 -33.76 24.15 7.74
C TRP A 56 -34.99 23.66 8.53
N PHE A 57 -34.88 22.54 9.23
CA PHE A 57 -35.96 21.98 10.05
C PHE A 57 -36.33 22.86 11.24
N MET A 58 -35.35 23.56 11.82
CA MET A 58 -35.55 24.51 12.93
C MET A 58 -36.26 25.80 12.49
N THR A 59 -36.20 26.21 11.22
CA THR A 59 -36.78 27.48 10.73
C THR A 59 -38.32 27.53 10.67
N GLY A 60 -39.04 26.69 11.42
CA GLY A 60 -40.48 26.80 11.65
C GLY A 60 -41.40 26.50 10.45
N LYS A 61 -40.87 26.40 9.23
CA LYS A 61 -41.66 26.14 8.01
C LYS A 61 -42.08 24.68 7.83
N SER A 62 -41.46 23.71 8.52
CA SER A 62 -41.75 22.29 8.32
C SER A 62 -42.97 21.77 9.09
N GLY A 63 -43.62 22.58 9.93
CA GLY A 63 -44.84 22.21 10.67
C GLY A 63 -44.68 21.05 11.68
N MET A 64 -43.50 20.44 11.78
CA MET A 64 -43.26 19.23 12.57
C MET A 64 -42.96 19.50 14.05
N PHE A 65 -42.72 20.75 14.45
CA PHE A 65 -42.49 21.13 15.85
C PHE A 65 -43.44 22.23 16.36
N GLY A 66 -44.06 23.03 15.48
CA GLY A 66 -44.89 24.17 15.87
C GLY A 66 -46.28 23.83 16.43
N ARG A 67 -46.69 22.55 16.41
CA ARG A 67 -48.06 22.12 16.77
C ARG A 67 -48.12 20.87 17.66
N LEU A 68 -46.99 20.46 18.26
CA LEU A 68 -46.76 19.05 18.63
C LEU A 68 -46.57 18.71 20.12
N ALA A 69 -46.84 19.63 21.04
CA ALA A 69 -46.70 19.32 22.48
C ALA A 69 -48.02 19.12 23.22
N ALA A 70 -49.19 19.45 22.63
CA ALA A 70 -50.43 19.57 23.40
C ALA A 70 -51.42 18.40 23.24
N GLU A 71 -51.46 17.66 22.12
CA GLU A 71 -52.58 16.73 21.84
C GLU A 71 -52.20 15.38 21.18
N THR A 72 -50.93 15.02 21.06
CA THR A 72 -50.51 13.78 20.36
C THR A 72 -50.24 12.61 21.32
N GLY A 73 -50.81 11.44 21.02
CA GLY A 73 -50.64 10.20 21.80
C GLY A 73 -49.20 9.64 21.73
N ALA A 74 -48.79 8.91 22.78
CA ALA A 74 -47.42 8.41 22.94
C ALA A 74 -46.91 7.56 21.75
N THR A 75 -47.80 6.79 21.10
CA THR A 75 -47.49 5.98 19.92
C THR A 75 -47.18 6.82 18.69
N GLU A 76 -47.86 7.95 18.53
CA GLU A 76 -47.64 8.89 17.42
C GLU A 76 -46.33 9.66 17.59
N VAL A 77 -46.01 10.06 18.83
CA VAL A 77 -44.71 10.67 19.17
C VAL A 77 -43.57 9.68 18.93
N PHE A 78 -43.73 8.42 19.34
CA PHE A 78 -42.76 7.36 19.08
C PHE A 78 -42.53 7.12 17.58
N LEU A 79 -43.61 6.93 16.81
CA LEU A 79 -43.51 6.74 15.36
C LEU A 79 -42.81 7.93 14.68
N ARG A 80 -43.11 9.16 15.10
CA ARG A 80 -42.46 10.36 14.55
C ARG A 80 -40.98 10.41 14.92
N MET A 81 -40.60 10.20 16.18
CA MET A 81 -39.19 10.16 16.58
C MET A 81 -38.42 9.02 15.90
N PHE A 82 -39.05 7.86 15.75
CA PHE A 82 -38.48 6.71 15.03
C PHE A 82 -38.29 7.02 13.55
N SER A 83 -39.30 7.57 12.87
CA SER A 83 -39.17 7.97 11.45
C SER A 83 -38.09 9.01 11.24
N ILE A 84 -37.99 10.03 12.11
CA ILE A 84 -36.92 11.03 12.04
C ILE A 84 -35.55 10.36 12.22
N SER A 85 -35.41 9.49 13.21
CA SER A 85 -34.14 8.79 13.50
C SER A 85 -33.75 7.85 12.37
N PHE A 86 -34.72 7.12 11.81
CA PHE A 86 -34.51 6.20 10.69
C PHE A 86 -34.14 6.93 9.41
N ILE A 87 -34.85 8.01 9.07
CA ILE A 87 -34.54 8.87 7.93
C ILE A 87 -33.15 9.49 8.09
N ALA A 88 -32.80 9.97 9.30
CA ALA A 88 -31.47 10.51 9.58
C ALA A 88 -30.37 9.45 9.40
N LEU A 89 -30.61 8.21 9.84
CA LEU A 89 -29.65 7.10 9.72
C LEU A 89 -29.47 6.67 8.25
N VAL A 90 -30.56 6.49 7.51
CA VAL A 90 -30.53 6.08 6.10
C VAL A 90 -29.93 7.19 5.22
N LEU A 91 -30.32 8.45 5.42
CA LEU A 91 -29.72 9.58 4.71
C LEU A 91 -28.25 9.76 5.09
N GLY A 92 -27.89 9.67 6.37
CA GLY A 92 -26.52 9.83 6.83
C GLY A 92 -25.58 8.79 6.22
N ASN A 93 -25.96 7.51 6.26
CA ASN A 93 -25.16 6.44 5.66
C ASN A 93 -25.19 6.49 4.12
N GLY A 94 -26.33 6.80 3.51
CA GLY A 94 -26.46 6.94 2.06
C GLY A 94 -25.62 8.07 1.50
N ILE A 95 -25.59 9.22 2.18
CA ILE A 95 -24.74 10.37 1.84
C ILE A 95 -23.27 10.01 2.00
N ARG A 96 -22.88 9.31 3.07
CA ARG A 96 -21.49 8.89 3.29
C ARG A 96 -21.00 7.95 2.18
N VAL A 97 -21.72 6.87 1.90
CA VAL A 97 -21.34 5.88 0.89
C VAL A 97 -21.41 6.49 -0.52
N GLY A 98 -22.47 7.24 -0.82
CA GLY A 98 -22.65 7.89 -2.12
C GLY A 98 -21.59 8.96 -2.40
N SER A 99 -21.28 9.81 -1.42
CA SER A 99 -20.23 10.83 -1.57
C SER A 99 -18.83 10.22 -1.72
N GLN A 100 -18.52 9.19 -0.93
CA GLN A 100 -17.26 8.45 -1.06
C GLN A 100 -17.12 7.85 -2.47
N TRP A 101 -18.18 7.22 -2.99
CA TRP A 101 -18.21 6.66 -4.34
C TRP A 101 -18.01 7.73 -5.42
N LEU A 102 -18.68 8.89 -5.29
CA LEU A 102 -18.58 10.00 -6.24
C LEU A 102 -17.18 10.64 -6.26
N TRP A 103 -16.55 10.84 -5.10
CA TRP A 103 -15.18 11.36 -5.00
C TRP A 103 -14.12 10.36 -5.49
N MET A 104 -14.35 9.06 -5.24
CA MET A 104 -13.50 7.98 -5.75
C MET A 104 -13.51 7.93 -7.29
N ARG A 105 -14.67 8.20 -7.91
CA ARG A 105 -14.84 8.30 -9.37
C ARG A 105 -14.52 9.67 -9.98
N ASN A 106 -14.07 10.64 -9.18
CA ASN A 106 -13.75 12.02 -9.61
C ASN A 106 -14.95 12.81 -10.17
N TYR A 107 -16.19 12.50 -9.80
CA TYR A 107 -17.34 13.31 -10.21
C TYR A 107 -17.45 14.63 -9.42
N LEU A 108 -16.88 14.68 -8.21
CA LEU A 108 -16.89 15.86 -7.34
C LEU A 108 -15.57 16.66 -7.44
N PRO A 109 -15.62 17.99 -7.20
CA PRO A 109 -14.42 18.82 -7.11
C PRO A 109 -13.51 18.30 -6.00
N ILE A 110 -12.19 18.37 -6.21
CA ILE A 110 -11.16 17.82 -5.30
C ILE A 110 -11.25 16.27 -5.18
N GLY A 111 -11.59 15.58 -6.28
CA GLY A 111 -11.58 14.11 -6.34
C GLY A 111 -10.20 13.46 -6.23
N LYS A 112 -10.21 12.12 -6.20
CA LYS A 112 -9.02 11.25 -6.12
C LYS A 112 -7.86 11.75 -6.99
N LYS A 113 -8.11 12.19 -8.22
CA LYS A 113 -7.09 12.68 -9.16
C LYS A 113 -6.36 13.93 -8.67
N MET A 114 -7.08 14.89 -8.07
CA MET A 114 -6.49 16.13 -7.57
C MET A 114 -5.72 15.88 -6.27
N ILE A 115 -6.28 15.07 -5.36
CA ILE A 115 -5.60 14.65 -4.11
C ILE A 115 -4.32 13.88 -4.45
N ARG A 116 -4.40 12.96 -5.44
CA ARG A 116 -3.25 12.22 -5.96
C ARG A 116 -2.15 13.20 -6.41
N ARG A 117 -2.48 14.19 -7.24
CA ARG A 117 -1.53 15.22 -7.70
C ARG A 117 -0.92 16.04 -6.55
N PHE A 118 -1.71 16.38 -5.54
CA PHE A 118 -1.22 17.16 -4.40
C PHE A 118 -0.13 16.42 -3.62
N PHE A 119 -0.35 15.13 -3.31
CA PHE A 119 0.64 14.30 -2.63
C PHE A 119 1.75 13.79 -3.55
N LEU A 120 1.54 13.81 -4.88
CA LEU A 120 2.48 13.26 -5.86
C LEU A 120 3.85 13.91 -5.75
N LYS A 121 3.92 15.24 -5.58
CA LYS A 121 5.20 15.95 -5.47
C LYS A 121 6.03 15.48 -4.26
N LYS A 122 5.36 15.20 -3.13
CA LYS A 122 6.02 14.70 -1.91
C LYS A 122 6.44 13.24 -2.07
N TYR A 123 5.61 12.43 -2.73
CA TYR A 123 5.92 11.04 -3.07
C TYR A 123 7.13 10.93 -4.00
N LEU A 124 7.11 11.62 -5.14
CA LEU A 124 8.19 11.60 -6.14
C LEU A 124 9.53 12.05 -5.55
N LYS A 125 9.54 13.01 -4.61
CA LYS A 125 10.78 13.42 -3.94
C LYS A 125 11.38 12.28 -3.12
N LYS A 126 10.56 11.60 -2.30
CA LYS A 126 11.00 10.47 -1.46
C LYS A 126 11.37 9.25 -2.29
N GLU A 127 10.58 8.95 -3.31
CA GLU A 127 10.87 7.87 -4.26
C GLU A 127 12.19 8.13 -4.98
N GLY A 128 12.45 9.36 -5.41
CA GLY A 128 13.73 9.75 -6.02
C GLY A 128 14.94 9.52 -5.09
N GLU A 129 14.82 9.81 -3.80
CA GLU A 129 15.86 9.52 -2.80
C GLU A 129 16.11 8.01 -2.66
N ILE A 130 15.04 7.19 -2.64
CA ILE A 130 15.15 5.72 -2.57
C ILE A 130 15.79 5.16 -3.85
N VAL A 131 15.34 5.63 -5.02
CA VAL A 131 15.87 5.21 -6.33
C VAL A 131 17.34 5.58 -6.48
N GLN A 132 17.76 6.74 -5.98
CA GLN A 132 19.16 7.14 -5.97
C GLN A 132 20.02 6.24 -5.06
N ASN A 133 19.50 5.86 -3.90
CA ASN A 133 20.21 4.91 -3.03
C ASN A 133 20.26 3.51 -3.65
N LEU A 134 19.17 3.06 -4.30
CA LEU A 134 19.14 1.79 -5.04
C LEU A 134 20.18 1.77 -6.16
N SER A 135 20.27 2.83 -6.95
CA SER A 135 21.25 2.89 -8.05
C SER A 135 22.70 2.89 -7.54
N GLN A 136 22.98 3.55 -6.41
CA GLN A 136 24.30 3.49 -5.76
C GLN A 136 24.65 2.08 -5.28
N VAL A 137 23.70 1.36 -4.69
CA VAL A 137 23.93 -0.02 -4.23
C VAL A 137 24.05 -0.99 -5.42
N LEU A 138 23.28 -0.78 -6.49
CA LEU A 138 23.36 -1.55 -7.73
C LEU A 138 24.69 -1.38 -8.48
N MET A 139 25.38 -0.25 -8.31
CA MET A 139 26.72 0.00 -8.87
C MET A 139 27.86 -0.69 -8.10
N ALA A 140 27.54 -1.52 -7.09
CA ALA A 140 28.55 -2.31 -6.41
C ALA A 140 29.19 -3.30 -7.40
N LYS A 141 30.53 -3.27 -7.53
CA LYS A 141 31.31 -4.14 -8.43
C LYS A 141 30.98 -5.64 -8.33
N ILE A 142 30.51 -6.08 -7.16
CA ILE A 142 30.11 -7.47 -6.88
C ILE A 142 28.88 -7.89 -7.71
N LEU A 143 28.09 -6.94 -8.22
CA LEU A 143 26.88 -7.17 -9.01
C LEU A 143 27.08 -7.04 -10.53
N ASP A 144 28.25 -6.56 -10.99
CA ASP A 144 28.55 -6.40 -12.42
C ASP A 144 28.91 -7.74 -13.09
N GLU A 145 29.61 -8.63 -12.38
CA GLU A 145 29.92 -10.01 -12.81
C GLU A 145 29.64 -10.99 -11.67
N PRO A 146 28.37 -11.28 -11.37
CA PRO A 146 28.04 -12.20 -10.29
C PRO A 146 28.49 -13.62 -10.68
N HIS A 147 29.28 -14.26 -9.81
CA HIS A 147 29.59 -15.69 -9.92
C HIS A 147 28.36 -16.60 -9.75
N LEU A 148 27.20 -16.02 -9.40
CA LEU A 148 25.91 -16.68 -9.28
C LEU A 148 24.99 -16.32 -10.46
N PRO A 149 24.21 -17.28 -10.99
CA PRO A 149 23.15 -16.98 -11.95
C PRO A 149 22.15 -15.96 -11.40
N GLU A 150 21.70 -15.03 -12.25
CA GLU A 150 20.82 -13.91 -11.87
C GLU A 150 19.51 -14.35 -11.20
N LYS A 151 19.04 -15.56 -11.53
CA LYS A 151 17.86 -16.22 -10.96
C LYS A 151 17.97 -16.49 -9.45
N TYR A 152 19.18 -16.69 -8.94
CA TYR A 152 19.44 -17.00 -7.52
C TYR A 152 19.99 -15.78 -6.75
N LEU A 153 20.01 -14.59 -7.36
CA LEU A 153 20.35 -13.33 -6.69
C LEU A 153 19.17 -12.80 -5.88
N ASN A 154 18.64 -13.64 -4.99
CA ASN A 154 17.69 -13.27 -3.95
C ASN A 154 18.26 -13.65 -2.57
N THR A 155 17.81 -12.97 -1.52
CA THR A 155 18.34 -13.17 -0.16
C THR A 155 18.08 -14.59 0.34
N ARG A 156 16.95 -15.22 -0.01
CA ARG A 156 16.64 -16.59 0.41
C ARG A 156 17.56 -17.66 -0.19
N SER A 157 17.79 -17.63 -1.50
CA SER A 157 18.69 -18.55 -2.21
C SER A 157 20.11 -18.39 -1.69
N LEU A 158 20.55 -17.15 -1.44
CA LEU A 158 21.89 -16.91 -0.97
C LEU A 158 22.09 -17.30 0.50
N ASN A 159 21.08 -17.11 1.35
CA ASN A 159 21.10 -17.61 2.74
C ASN A 159 21.20 -19.15 2.78
N TYR A 160 20.49 -19.83 1.88
CA TYR A 160 20.58 -21.28 1.72
C TYR A 160 21.98 -21.72 1.27
N ILE A 161 22.56 -21.05 0.27
CA ILE A 161 23.93 -21.35 -0.21
C ILE A 161 24.97 -21.12 0.89
N ILE A 162 24.82 -20.08 1.70
CA ILE A 162 25.69 -19.81 2.85
C ILE A 162 25.57 -20.95 3.88
N ALA A 163 24.35 -21.36 4.23
CA ALA A 163 24.12 -22.44 5.19
C ALA A 163 24.77 -23.77 4.75
N CYS A 164 24.64 -24.15 3.48
CA CYS A 164 25.26 -25.36 2.95
C CYS A 164 26.79 -25.29 2.91
N LEU A 165 27.38 -24.11 2.66
CA LEU A 165 28.83 -23.90 2.69
C LEU A 165 29.39 -23.87 4.12
N GLU A 166 28.63 -23.34 5.09
CA GLU A 166 29.01 -23.32 6.51
C GLU A 166 28.83 -24.68 7.19
N GLY A 167 27.86 -25.48 6.74
CA GLY A 167 27.63 -26.85 7.21
C GLY A 167 28.59 -27.90 6.66
N GLU A 168 29.57 -27.52 5.84
CA GLU A 168 30.48 -28.41 5.09
C GLU A 168 29.75 -29.45 4.21
N GLU A 169 28.47 -29.21 3.88
CA GLU A 169 27.69 -30.10 3.01
C GLU A 169 28.16 -30.05 1.55
N VAL A 170 28.81 -28.95 1.16
CA VAL A 170 29.32 -28.68 -0.19
C VAL A 170 30.65 -27.93 -0.14
N ASN A 171 31.57 -28.29 -1.03
CA ASN A 171 32.94 -27.76 -1.02
C ASN A 171 33.10 -26.53 -1.93
N ASN A 172 32.19 -26.36 -2.90
CA ASN A 172 32.27 -25.34 -3.93
C ASN A 172 30.92 -24.66 -4.19
N LEU A 173 30.97 -23.42 -4.66
CA LEU A 173 29.78 -22.63 -5.03
C LEU A 173 28.91 -23.32 -6.09
N SER A 174 29.54 -23.99 -7.07
CA SER A 174 28.83 -24.74 -8.10
C SER A 174 28.12 -25.99 -7.56
N GLU A 175 28.67 -26.63 -6.53
CA GLU A 175 28.01 -27.76 -5.87
C GLU A 175 26.81 -27.28 -5.05
N ALA A 176 26.94 -26.14 -4.36
CA ALA A 176 25.83 -25.52 -3.64
C ALA A 176 24.67 -25.11 -4.58
N ILE A 177 24.99 -24.59 -5.77
CA ILE A 177 23.99 -24.25 -6.79
C ILE A 177 23.31 -25.51 -7.33
N ASN A 178 24.08 -26.58 -7.61
CA ASN A 178 23.51 -27.84 -8.07
C ASN A 178 22.60 -28.49 -7.02
N LEU A 179 22.99 -28.40 -5.74
CA LEU A 179 22.20 -28.93 -4.63
C LEU A 179 20.90 -28.13 -4.45
N LEU A 180 20.98 -26.79 -4.55
CA LEU A 180 19.80 -25.92 -4.59
C LEU A 180 18.90 -26.23 -5.80
N GLU A 181 19.48 -26.51 -6.97
CA GLU A 181 18.71 -26.92 -8.16
C GLU A 181 18.02 -28.27 -7.99
N LEU A 182 18.69 -29.24 -7.36
CA LEU A 182 18.14 -30.55 -7.04
C LEU A 182 16.98 -30.43 -6.03
N GLU A 183 17.15 -29.63 -4.98
CA GLU A 183 16.09 -29.41 -3.99
C GLU A 183 14.94 -28.57 -4.53
N SER A 184 15.20 -27.60 -5.42
CA SER A 184 14.16 -26.82 -6.10
C SER A 184 13.26 -27.64 -7.03
N ARG A 185 13.55 -28.94 -7.25
CA ARG A 185 12.63 -29.88 -7.92
C ARG A 185 11.53 -30.40 -7.00
N ASP A 186 11.71 -30.29 -5.69
CA ASP A 186 10.64 -30.49 -4.72
C ASP A 186 9.74 -29.24 -4.71
N ILE A 187 8.43 -29.45 -4.85
CA ILE A 187 7.42 -28.39 -5.01
C ILE A 187 7.46 -27.42 -3.81
N GLN A 188 7.74 -27.92 -2.60
CA GLN A 188 7.76 -27.08 -1.39
C GLN A 188 8.98 -26.14 -1.34
N VAL A 189 10.14 -26.60 -1.80
CA VAL A 189 11.38 -25.81 -1.84
C VAL A 189 11.40 -24.89 -3.06
N HIS A 190 10.79 -25.35 -4.16
CA HIS A 190 10.58 -24.54 -5.36
C HIS A 190 9.85 -23.22 -5.05
N ASP A 191 8.77 -23.29 -4.27
CA ASP A 191 8.00 -22.12 -3.88
C ASP A 191 8.72 -21.20 -2.89
N LEU A 192 9.63 -21.74 -2.08
CA LEU A 192 10.40 -20.98 -1.09
C LEU A 192 11.58 -20.22 -1.69
N ILE A 193 12.22 -20.77 -2.73
CA ILE A 193 13.52 -20.30 -3.25
C ILE A 193 13.41 -19.70 -4.67
N THR A 194 12.55 -20.27 -5.52
CA THR A 194 12.49 -19.97 -6.97
C THR A 194 11.37 -19.00 -7.36
N VAL A 195 10.37 -18.81 -6.50
CA VAL A 195 9.23 -17.90 -6.75
C VAL A 195 9.60 -16.45 -6.46
N GLU A 196 10.58 -16.18 -5.60
CA GLU A 196 11.08 -14.83 -5.39
C GLU A 196 11.95 -14.38 -6.57
N GLU A 197 11.41 -13.46 -7.38
CA GLU A 197 12.18 -12.73 -8.38
C GLU A 197 13.46 -12.16 -7.79
N SER A 198 14.53 -12.21 -8.57
CA SER A 198 15.83 -11.62 -8.24
C SER A 198 15.68 -10.21 -7.68
N THR A 199 16.25 -9.98 -6.49
CA THR A 199 16.22 -8.68 -5.81
C THR A 199 16.88 -7.60 -6.69
N VAL A 200 17.88 -8.00 -7.49
CA VAL A 200 18.57 -7.14 -8.45
C VAL A 200 17.65 -6.76 -9.61
N LEU A 201 16.90 -7.72 -10.17
CA LEU A 201 15.94 -7.45 -11.25
C LEU A 201 14.82 -6.52 -10.80
N ARG A 202 14.23 -6.78 -9.63
CA ARG A 202 13.20 -5.91 -9.03
C ARG A 202 13.72 -4.49 -8.80
N ALA A 203 14.94 -4.36 -8.29
CA ALA A 203 15.57 -3.06 -8.09
C ALA A 203 15.82 -2.33 -9.43
N ARG A 204 16.30 -3.03 -10.47
CA ARG A 204 16.49 -2.45 -11.80
C ARG A 204 15.17 -2.00 -12.43
N GLN A 205 14.12 -2.81 -12.33
CA GLN A 205 12.78 -2.47 -12.83
C GLN A 205 12.22 -1.22 -12.14
N LEU A 206 12.34 -1.13 -10.81
CA LEU A 206 11.85 0.03 -10.07
C LEU A 206 12.61 1.32 -10.47
N VAL A 207 13.93 1.21 -10.68
CA VAL A 207 14.74 2.33 -11.19
C VAL A 207 14.32 2.73 -12.61
N SER A 208 14.09 1.76 -13.52
CA SER A 208 13.67 2.06 -14.90
C SER A 208 12.28 2.68 -14.96
N ASP A 209 11.34 2.16 -14.17
CA ASP A 209 9.97 2.68 -14.11
C ASP A 209 9.95 4.11 -13.57
N SER A 210 10.76 4.41 -12.56
CA SER A 210 10.90 5.76 -12.01
C SER A 210 11.52 6.74 -13.01
N LEU A 211 12.48 6.29 -13.84
CA LEU A 211 13.07 7.10 -14.90
C LEU A 211 12.09 7.39 -16.05
N ALA A 212 11.18 6.46 -16.35
CA ALA A 212 10.16 6.62 -17.39
C ALA A 212 9.01 7.59 -16.99
N ILE A 213 8.82 7.82 -15.68
CA ILE A 213 7.77 8.70 -15.13
C ILE A 213 8.24 10.18 -15.06
N LYS A 214 9.55 10.44 -15.15
CA LYS A 214 10.15 11.79 -15.17
C LYS A 214 10.08 12.44 -16.54
#